data_AF-A0A1A8QUL2-F1
#
_entry.id   AF-A0A1A8QUL2-F1
#
_cell.length_a   1.000
_cell.length_b   1.000
_cell.length_c   1.000
_cell.angle_alpha   90.00
_cell.angle_beta   90.00
_cell.angle_gamma   90.00
#
_symmetry.space_group_name_H-M   'P 1'
#
loop_
_entity.id
_entity.type
_entity.pdbx_description
1 polymer ?
#
loop_
_entity_poly.entity_id
_entity_poly.type
_entity_poly.pdbx_seq_one_letter_code
_entity_poly.pdbx_strand_id
1 'polypeptide(L)'
;TMLLNTTDTTRELHLQGVTVCLVVMQKAFAETNSLQRTTKFFYTPASRRSEAGIPIGPNFSTPTSSHYGRTLSLFTTPAPAFTVLNEKDILYLHLLFALKDPTVGILES
;
A
#
# COMPACT_ATOMS: atom_id res chain seq x y z
N THR A 1 12.21 -15.29 -6.05
CA THR A 1 13.00 -14.75 -7.18
C THR A 1 13.02 -13.24 -7.08
N MET A 2 14.17 -12.59 -7.29
CA MET A 2 14.25 -11.12 -7.37
C MET A 2 14.03 -10.72 -8.83
N LEU A 3 13.13 -9.77 -9.08
CA LEU A 3 12.81 -9.24 -10.40
C LEU A 3 13.33 -7.80 -10.50
N LEU A 4 13.81 -7.40 -11.68
CA LEU A 4 14.20 -6.00 -11.92
C LEU A 4 12.94 -5.12 -11.88
N ASN A 5 12.95 -4.04 -11.09
CA ASN A 5 11.86 -3.07 -11.06
C ASN A 5 12.00 -2.08 -12.23
N THR A 6 11.35 -2.39 -13.35
CA THR A 6 11.27 -1.57 -14.56
C THR A 6 9.86 -1.05 -14.78
N THR A 7 9.68 -0.09 -15.68
CA THR A 7 8.35 0.39 -16.08
C THR A 7 7.48 -0.74 -16.62
N ASP A 8 8.04 -1.63 -17.44
CA ASP A 8 7.29 -2.74 -18.04
C ASP A 8 6.86 -3.78 -17.01
N THR A 9 7.78 -4.19 -16.12
CA THR A 9 7.48 -5.16 -15.05
C THR A 9 6.51 -4.59 -14.03
N THR A 10 6.60 -3.29 -13.72
CA THR A 10 5.61 -2.60 -12.88
C THR A 10 4.24 -2.56 -13.55
N ARG A 11 4.18 -2.26 -14.85
CA ARG A 11 2.93 -2.22 -15.62
C ARG A 11 2.27 -3.59 -15.65
N GLU A 12 3.04 -4.64 -15.91
CA GLU A 12 2.56 -6.02 -15.95
C GLU A 12 1.99 -6.46 -14.60
N LEU A 13 2.73 -6.23 -13.51
CA LEU A 13 2.29 -6.50 -12.14
C LEU A 13 0.99 -5.77 -11.77
N HIS A 14 0.82 -4.52 -12.20
CA HIS A 14 -0.43 -3.79 -11.97
C HIS A 14 -1.59 -4.35 -12.79
N LEU A 15 -1.42 -4.50 -14.10
CA LEU A 15 -2.51 -4.87 -15.01
C LEU A 15 -2.92 -6.34 -14.88
N GLN A 16 -1.95 -7.24 -14.73
CA GLN A 16 -2.20 -8.68 -14.68
C GLN A 16 -2.27 -9.23 -13.25
N GLY A 17 -1.74 -8.50 -12.26
CA GLY A 17 -1.85 -8.85 -10.85
C GLY A 17 -2.95 -8.04 -10.16
N VAL A 18 -2.64 -6.79 -9.79
CA VAL A 18 -3.48 -5.96 -8.91
C VAL A 18 -4.90 -5.76 -9.47
N THR A 19 -5.02 -5.38 -10.75
CA THR A 19 -6.32 -5.13 -11.38
C THR A 19 -7.19 -6.37 -11.40
N VAL A 20 -6.62 -7.55 -11.67
CA VAL A 20 -7.36 -8.81 -11.70
C VAL A 20 -7.91 -9.13 -10.30
N CYS A 21 -7.07 -8.98 -9.26
CA CYS A 21 -7.52 -9.16 -7.87
C CYS A 21 -8.68 -8.22 -7.53
N LEU A 22 -8.60 -6.94 -7.89
CA LEU A 22 -9.68 -5.97 -7.63
C LEU A 22 -10.97 -6.33 -8.36
N VAL A 23 -10.90 -6.73 -9.63
CA VAL A 23 -12.09 -7.12 -10.42
C VAL A 23 -12.75 -8.36 -9.83
N VAL A 24 -11.96 -9.37 -9.43
CA VAL A 24 -12.49 -10.59 -8.81
C VAL A 24 -13.12 -10.27 -7.45
N MET A 25 -12.46 -9.43 -6.64
CA MET A 25 -12.98 -9.00 -5.34
C MET A 25 -14.31 -8.26 -5.48
N GLN A 26 -14.44 -7.35 -6.44
CA GLN A 26 -15.69 -6.64 -6.71
C GLN A 26 -16.82 -7.57 -7.15
N LYS A 27 -16.52 -8.61 -7.94
CA LYS A 27 -17.52 -9.61 -8.35
C LYS A 27 -17.98 -10.48 -7.17
N ALA A 28 -17.06 -10.84 -6.28
CA ALA A 28 -17.36 -11.67 -5.12
C ALA A 28 -18.06 -10.88 -4.01
N PHE A 29 -17.71 -9.60 -3.84
CA PHE A 29 -18.20 -8.73 -2.78
C PHE A 29 -18.63 -7.40 -3.39
N ALA A 30 -19.86 -7.33 -3.91
CA ALA A 30 -20.37 -6.15 -4.60
C ALA A 30 -20.32 -4.86 -3.76
N GLU A 31 -20.41 -4.99 -2.43
CA GLU A 31 -20.31 -3.89 -1.46
C GLU A 31 -18.93 -3.19 -1.47
N THR A 32 -17.89 -3.85 -1.97
CA THR A 32 -16.55 -3.26 -2.12
C THR A 32 -16.47 -2.23 -3.25
N ASN A 33 -17.49 -2.15 -4.11
CA ASN A 33 -17.62 -1.08 -5.09
C ASN A 33 -18.21 0.20 -4.44
N SER A 34 -17.45 0.80 -3.54
CA SER A 34 -17.85 2.00 -2.80
C SER A 34 -16.71 3.03 -2.76
N LEU A 35 -17.03 4.24 -2.27
CA LEU A 35 -16.03 5.31 -2.04
C LEU A 35 -15.44 5.26 -0.62
N GLN A 36 -15.68 4.17 0.11
CA GLN A 36 -15.12 3.98 1.44
C GLN A 36 -13.59 3.84 1.35
N ARG A 37 -12.91 4.32 2.39
CA ARG A 37 -11.46 4.23 2.47
C ARG A 37 -11.01 2.87 2.98
N THR A 38 -9.80 2.49 2.59
CA THR A 38 -9.10 1.30 3.08
C THR A 38 -8.16 1.67 4.22
N THR A 39 -8.15 0.89 5.29
CA THR A 39 -7.05 0.90 6.24
C THR A 39 -6.05 -0.15 5.80
N LYS A 40 -4.89 0.30 5.33
CA LYS A 40 -3.78 -0.57 4.95
C LYS A 40 -2.62 -0.40 5.93
N PHE A 41 -2.20 -1.50 6.53
CA PHE A 41 -1.09 -1.52 7.49
C PHE A 41 0.23 -1.56 6.72
N PHE A 42 0.91 -0.41 6.64
CA PHE A 42 2.20 -0.30 5.97
C PHE A 42 3.32 -0.23 6.98
N TYR A 43 4.36 -1.02 6.72
CA TYR A 43 5.60 -0.96 7.49
C TYR A 43 6.74 -0.59 6.54
N THR A 44 7.59 0.34 6.97
CA THR A 44 8.75 0.73 6.19
C THR A 44 9.74 -0.44 6.18
N PRO A 45 10.01 -1.06 5.02
CA PRO A 45 10.96 -2.15 4.95
C PRO A 45 12.38 -1.64 5.24
N ALA A 46 13.22 -2.50 5.81
CA ALA A 46 14.64 -2.18 5.98
C ALA A 46 15.27 -1.87 4.62
N SER A 47 15.98 -0.75 4.53
CA SER A 47 16.71 -0.38 3.31
C SER A 47 17.83 -1.38 3.06
N ARG A 48 17.79 -2.07 1.91
CA ARG A 48 18.83 -3.00 1.49
C ARG A 48 19.40 -2.56 0.15
N ARG A 49 20.70 -2.75 -0.04
CA ARG A 49 21.39 -2.52 -1.33
C ARG A 49 22.20 -3.75 -1.71
N SER A 50 22.37 -3.96 -3.02
CA SER A 50 23.33 -4.94 -3.54
C SER A 50 24.76 -4.44 -3.38
N GLU A 51 25.75 -5.32 -3.61
CA GLU A 51 27.17 -4.94 -3.66
C GLU A 51 27.46 -3.87 -4.73
N ALA A 52 26.72 -3.89 -5.85
CA ALA A 52 26.77 -2.88 -6.90
C ALA A 52 25.96 -1.60 -6.55
N GLY A 53 25.43 -1.49 -5.33
CA GLY A 53 24.69 -0.32 -4.85
C GLY A 53 23.23 -0.23 -5.30
N ILE A 54 22.67 -1.26 -5.94
CA ILE A 54 21.29 -1.27 -6.44
C ILE A 54 20.31 -1.43 -5.26
N PRO A 55 19.27 -0.59 -5.11
CA PRO A 55 18.29 -0.75 -4.04
C PRO A 55 17.52 -2.06 -4.19
N ILE A 56 17.38 -2.78 -3.08
CA ILE A 56 16.63 -4.03 -2.97
C ILE A 56 15.54 -3.80 -1.93
N GLY A 57 14.29 -4.03 -2.31
CA GLY A 57 13.15 -3.85 -1.43
C GLY A 57 11.86 -4.38 -2.07
N PRO A 58 10.75 -4.34 -1.33
CA PRO A 58 9.44 -4.69 -1.87
C PRO A 58 9.03 -3.72 -2.98
N ASN A 59 8.35 -4.24 -4.00
CA ASN A 59 7.86 -3.45 -5.12
C ASN A 59 6.74 -2.47 -4.72
N PHE A 60 5.97 -2.86 -3.69
CA PHE A 60 4.98 -2.03 -3.03
C PHE A 60 5.57 -1.52 -1.72
N SER A 61 6.21 -0.35 -1.75
CA SER A 61 6.60 0.36 -0.53
C SER A 61 5.54 1.40 -0.16
N THR A 62 5.71 2.04 1.00
CA THR A 62 4.83 3.09 1.56
C THR A 62 4.30 4.05 0.49
N PRO A 63 3.06 4.54 0.62
CA PRO A 63 2.40 5.38 -0.37
C PRO A 63 3.08 6.75 -0.60
N THR A 64 4.13 7.06 0.16
CA THR A 64 5.01 8.22 -0.02
C THR A 64 6.02 8.06 -1.16
N SER A 65 6.21 6.86 -1.71
CA SER A 65 6.98 6.71 -2.96
C SER A 65 6.18 7.28 -4.13
N SER A 66 6.87 7.90 -5.08
CA SER A 66 6.33 8.71 -6.20
C SER A 66 5.19 8.08 -7.02
N HIS A 67 4.98 6.77 -6.93
CA HIS A 67 3.94 6.04 -7.65
C HIS A 67 2.57 6.02 -6.95
N TYR A 68 2.51 6.24 -5.62
CA TYR A 68 1.29 6.08 -4.81
C TYR A 68 0.83 7.37 -4.10
N GLY A 69 1.57 8.46 -4.24
CA GLY A 69 1.17 9.75 -3.65
C GLY A 69 -0.22 10.22 -4.11
N ARG A 70 -0.67 9.80 -5.31
CA ARG A 70 -2.01 10.11 -5.84
C ARG A 70 -3.12 9.23 -5.23
N THR A 71 -2.80 8.04 -4.73
CA THR A 71 -3.77 7.11 -4.13
C THR A 71 -3.88 7.26 -2.61
N LEU A 72 -3.12 8.19 -2.01
CA LEU A 72 -3.14 8.41 -0.57
C LEU A 72 -4.54 8.74 -0.03
N SER A 73 -5.38 9.41 -0.82
CA SER A 73 -6.77 9.74 -0.45
C SER A 73 -7.68 8.52 -0.28
N LEU A 74 -7.28 7.36 -0.81
CA LEU A 74 -8.00 6.08 -0.66
C LEU A 74 -7.73 5.43 0.70
N PHE A 75 -6.70 5.89 1.42
CA PHE A 75 -6.32 5.32 2.71
C PHE A 75 -6.79 6.19 3.89
N THR A 76 -7.08 5.54 5.02
CA THR A 76 -7.41 6.23 6.27
C THR A 76 -6.20 6.91 6.89
N THR A 77 -5.00 6.38 6.65
CA THR A 77 -3.76 6.87 7.27
C THR A 77 -3.19 8.08 6.53
N PRO A 78 -2.93 9.21 7.22
CA PRO A 78 -2.46 10.44 6.58
C PRO A 78 -0.96 10.37 6.24
N ALA A 79 -0.55 11.16 5.24
CA ALA A 79 0.83 11.22 4.72
C ALA A 79 1.92 11.31 5.82
N PRO A 80 1.79 12.18 6.84
CA PRO A 80 2.83 12.35 7.85
C PRO A 80 3.09 11.09 8.68
N ALA A 81 2.10 10.20 8.85
CA ALA A 81 2.27 8.98 9.63
C ALA A 81 3.33 8.05 9.02
N PHE A 82 3.47 8.04 7.68
CA PHE A 82 4.45 7.20 6.99
C PHE A 82 5.92 7.61 7.21
N THR A 83 6.18 8.70 7.94
CA THR A 83 7.54 9.07 8.37
C THR A 83 7.99 8.34 9.64
N VAL A 84 7.06 7.69 10.35
CA VAL A 84 7.33 6.93 11.57
C VAL A 84 7.94 5.56 11.20
N LEU A 85 9.14 5.30 11.70
CA LEU A 85 9.90 4.08 11.39
C LEU A 85 9.65 2.95 12.40
N ASN A 86 9.17 3.27 13.60
CA ASN A 86 8.86 2.28 14.61
C ASN A 86 7.54 1.58 14.28
N GLU A 87 7.57 0.24 14.16
CA GLU A 87 6.40 -0.57 13.78
C GLU A 87 5.22 -0.45 14.75
N LYS A 88 5.48 -0.33 16.05
CA LYS A 88 4.42 -0.20 17.06
C LYS A 88 3.75 1.16 16.97
N ASP A 89 4.54 2.20 16.78
CA ASP A 89 4.05 3.57 16.68
C ASP A 89 3.23 3.76 15.39
N ILE A 90 3.70 3.23 14.27
CA ILE A 90 2.95 3.31 12.99
C ILE A 90 1.69 2.45 13.01
N LEU A 91 1.72 1.27 13.64
CA LEU A 91 0.50 0.47 13.86
C LEU A 91 -0.52 1.24 14.70
N TYR A 92 -0.10 1.88 15.78
CA TYR A 92 -0.98 2.73 16.58
C TYR A 92 -1.61 3.83 15.75
N LEU A 93 -0.83 4.51 14.90
CA LEU A 93 -1.34 5.56 14.01
C LEU A 93 -2.33 5.02 12.97
N HIS A 94 -2.03 3.89 12.33
CA HIS A 94 -2.98 3.22 11.42
C HIS A 94 -4.32 2.97 12.10
N LEU A 95 -4.30 2.39 13.31
CA LEU A 95 -5.51 2.10 14.08
C LEU A 95 -6.23 3.37 14.54
N LEU A 96 -5.51 4.39 15.01
CA LEU A 96 -6.07 5.65 15.48
C LEU A 96 -6.90 6.32 14.38
N PHE A 97 -6.37 6.40 13.16
CA PHE A 97 -7.08 7.03 12.04
C PHE A 97 -8.17 6.13 11.47
N ALA A 98 -7.99 4.80 11.46
CA ALA A 98 -9.03 3.87 11.05
C ALA A 98 -10.27 3.96 11.96
N LEU A 99 -10.07 3.95 13.29
CA LEU A 99 -11.15 4.00 14.26
C LEU A 99 -11.87 5.36 14.28
N LYS A 100 -11.22 6.43 13.80
CA LYS A 100 -11.83 7.75 13.67
C LYS A 100 -12.72 7.89 12.43
N ASP A 101 -12.54 7.00 11.43
CA ASP A 101 -13.33 6.99 10.21
C ASP A 101 -14.50 5.98 10.34
N PRO A 102 -15.74 6.44 10.61
CA PRO A 102 -16.89 5.54 10.74
C PRO A 102 -17.28 4.88 9.41
N THR A 103 -16.65 5.29 8.30
CA THR A 103 -16.93 4.80 6.95
C THR A 103 -15.82 3.91 6.38
N VAL A 104 -14.89 3.45 7.22
CA VAL A 104 -13.85 2.50 6.78
C VAL A 104 -14.49 1.24 6.18
N GLY A 105 -14.07 0.88 4.97
CA GLY A 105 -14.68 -0.22 4.21
C GLY A 105 -13.83 -1.49 4.21
N ILE A 106 -12.51 -1.35 4.14
CA ILE A 106 -11.58 -2.48 3.96
C ILE A 106 -10.43 -2.38 4.97
N LEU A 107 -10.03 -3.52 5.53
CA LEU A 107 -8.79 -3.69 6.28
C LEU A 107 -7.84 -4.57 5.47
N GLU A 108 -6.62 -4.11 5.25
CA GLU A 108 -5.60 -4.79 4.44
C GLU A 108 -4.25 -4.80 5.18
N SER A 109 -3.55 -5.95 5.20
CA SER A 109 -2.20 -6.09 5.76
C SER A 109 -1.16 -6.35 4.67
#